data_AF-A0A6I3WPF9-F1
#
_entry.id   AF-A0A6I3WPF9-F1
#
_cell.length_a   1.000
_cell.length_b   1.000
_cell.length_c   1.000
_cell.angle_alpha   90.00
_cell.angle_beta   90.00
_cell.angle_gamma   90.00
#
_symmetry.space_group_name_H-M   'P 1'
#
loop_
_entity.id
_entity.type
_entity.pdbx_description
1 polymer ?
#
loop_
_entity_poly.entity_id
_entity_poly.type
_entity_poly.pdbx_seq_one_letter_code
_entity_poly.pdbx_strand_id
1 'polypeptide(L)'
;MRKFFPVEELARDERFNKITMRDRMGDPRTALNVSNDAPAKRPTNLRLTPDRSDASDGARSLMHGIFVGEIQALEGAGRTCWDFETGTEAPFALKLDMARQCWDEARHVEISVKLSDWMGGEIGQYAENTVLFEAACSTDPVLRLAGVNRALEGLAIDVFTTMKEFGDLAGDPYLEFCEDWMLADEVTHVKMGSDWLRKITEHDPDRRKKALEFQSVVDKLFSYGGTRSESQESPIGLARRFRELAGFTDDEVDDIAQLSMQALNERKSAVAQARADQMRDAAAQFATSAAAE
;
A
#
# COMPACT_ATOMS: atom_id res chain seq x y z
N MET A 1 28.75 15.73 5.44
CA MET A 1 27.40 15.71 4.82
C MET A 1 26.67 14.49 5.34
N ARG A 2 25.40 14.65 5.73
CA ARG A 2 24.58 13.56 6.27
C ARG A 2 24.25 12.55 5.16
N LYS A 3 24.37 11.25 5.45
CA LYS A 3 24.15 10.16 4.47
C LYS A 3 22.82 9.42 4.62
N PHE A 4 22.10 9.64 5.72
CA PHE A 4 20.87 8.92 6.03
C PHE A 4 19.90 9.84 6.78
N PHE A 5 18.64 9.86 6.34
CA PHE A 5 17.54 10.52 7.02
C PHE A 5 16.59 9.43 7.54
N PRO A 6 16.41 9.31 8.86
CA PRO A 6 15.41 8.41 9.43
C PRO A 6 14.01 9.01 9.25
N VAL A 7 12.99 8.17 9.44
CA VAL A 7 11.58 8.51 9.23
C VAL A 7 11.11 9.67 10.13
N GLU A 8 11.71 9.80 11.31
CA GLU A 8 11.45 10.86 12.27
C GLU A 8 11.89 12.25 11.79
N GLU A 9 12.72 12.29 10.75
CA GLU A 9 13.33 13.53 10.23
C GLU A 9 12.93 13.84 8.79
N LEU A 10 11.87 13.18 8.29
CA LEU A 10 11.23 13.55 7.04
C LEU A 10 10.75 15.01 7.10
N ALA A 11 11.18 15.80 6.12
CA ALA A 11 10.65 17.14 5.94
C ALA A 11 9.17 17.03 5.55
N ARG A 12 8.29 17.68 6.32
CA ARG A 12 6.85 17.68 6.06
C ARG A 12 6.26 19.07 6.25
N ASP A 13 5.39 19.38 5.30
CA ASP A 13 4.55 20.57 5.30
C ASP A 13 3.47 20.44 6.39
N GLU A 14 3.04 21.57 6.97
CA GLU A 14 2.06 21.60 8.07
C GLU A 14 0.70 20.99 7.71
N ARG A 15 0.41 20.83 6.41
CA ARG A 15 -0.79 20.15 5.91
C ARG A 15 -0.82 18.66 6.22
N PHE A 16 0.32 17.99 6.42
CA PHE A 16 0.36 16.54 6.58
C PHE A 16 0.20 16.09 8.03
N ASN A 17 -0.70 15.13 8.26
CA ASN A 17 -0.90 14.50 9.55
C ASN A 17 -0.49 13.02 9.51
N LYS A 18 0.61 12.68 10.19
CA LYS A 18 1.14 11.31 10.24
C LYS A 18 0.47 10.48 11.32
N ILE A 19 0.06 9.27 10.95
CA ILE A 19 -0.38 8.22 11.86
C ILE A 19 0.51 6.99 11.72
N THR A 20 0.73 6.28 12.82
CA THR A 20 1.45 5.00 12.76
C THR A 20 0.53 3.88 12.25
N MET A 21 1.11 2.77 11.80
CA MET A 21 0.31 1.57 11.50
C MET A 21 -0.48 1.09 12.71
N ARG A 22 0.07 1.23 13.92
CA ARG A 22 -0.63 0.91 15.16
C ARG A 22 -1.85 1.78 15.36
N ASP A 23 -1.73 3.09 15.13
CA ASP A 23 -2.86 4.02 15.23
C ASP A 23 -3.94 3.68 14.22
N ARG A 24 -3.54 3.39 12.97
CA ARG A 24 -4.47 2.98 11.91
C ARG A 24 -5.19 1.67 12.24
N MET A 25 -4.49 0.67 12.76
CA MET A 25 -5.07 -0.64 13.13
C MET A 25 -5.94 -0.55 14.38
N GLY A 26 -5.64 0.40 15.28
CA GLY A 26 -6.42 0.66 16.48
C GLY A 26 -7.64 1.55 16.25
N ASP A 27 -7.77 2.20 15.08
CA ASP A 27 -8.89 3.09 14.78
C ASP A 27 -10.17 2.28 14.52
N PRO A 28 -11.20 2.40 15.37
CA PRO A 28 -12.46 1.66 15.20
C PRO A 28 -13.22 2.07 13.93
N ARG A 29 -12.89 3.21 13.30
CA ARG A 29 -13.50 3.69 12.05
C ARG A 29 -12.91 3.03 10.80
N THR A 30 -11.65 2.59 10.89
CA THR A 30 -10.98 1.87 9.79
C THR A 30 -11.26 0.37 9.86
N ALA A 31 -11.71 -0.15 11.01
CA ALA A 31 -12.29 -1.48 11.09
C ALA A 31 -13.39 -1.57 10.02
N LEU A 32 -13.39 -2.65 9.23
CA LEU A 32 -14.40 -2.90 8.20
C LEU A 32 -15.76 -2.54 8.80
N ASN A 33 -16.39 -1.45 8.33
CA ASN A 33 -17.53 -0.85 9.00
C ASN A 33 -18.62 -1.90 9.21
N VAL A 34 -18.73 -2.41 10.43
CA VAL A 34 -19.84 -3.26 10.89
C VAL A 34 -20.80 -2.36 11.67
N SER A 35 -21.20 -1.22 11.09
CA SER A 35 -22.15 -0.31 11.72
C SER A 35 -23.49 -1.04 11.92
N ASN A 36 -23.97 -1.05 13.17
CA ASN A 36 -25.27 -1.61 13.58
C ASN A 36 -26.45 -0.66 13.30
N ASP A 37 -26.22 0.53 12.76
CA ASP A 37 -27.24 1.58 12.64
C ASP A 37 -28.00 1.49 11.32
N ALA A 38 -28.61 0.33 11.10
CA ALA A 38 -29.81 0.04 10.29
C ALA A 38 -29.82 -1.44 9.88
N PRO A 39 -30.98 -2.10 9.73
CA PRO A 39 -31.08 -3.43 9.12
C PRO A 39 -30.78 -3.41 7.59
N ALA A 40 -30.07 -2.40 7.10
CA ALA A 40 -29.61 -2.34 5.71
C ALA A 40 -28.49 -3.38 5.55
N LYS A 41 -28.73 -4.32 4.63
CA LYS A 41 -27.87 -5.46 4.27
C LYS A 41 -26.39 -5.06 4.30
N ARG A 42 -25.57 -5.85 5.01
CA ARG A 42 -24.11 -5.85 4.89
C ARG A 42 -23.74 -5.71 3.40
N PRO A 43 -22.91 -4.73 2.99
CA PRO A 43 -22.31 -4.81 1.68
C PRO A 43 -21.42 -6.05 1.67
N THR A 44 -21.84 -7.07 0.93
CA THR A 44 -21.03 -8.28 0.66
C THR A 44 -19.82 -7.96 -0.21
N ASN A 45 -19.80 -6.76 -0.81
CA ASN A 45 -18.74 -6.23 -1.64
C ASN A 45 -18.21 -4.92 -1.01
N LEU A 46 -16.96 -4.94 -0.57
CA LEU A 46 -16.26 -3.80 0.02
C LEU A 46 -15.39 -3.05 -0.99
N ARG A 47 -15.44 -3.43 -2.27
CA ARG A 47 -14.80 -2.69 -3.36
C ARG A 47 -15.38 -1.29 -3.49
N LEU A 48 -14.53 -0.38 -3.94
CA LEU A 48 -14.91 0.98 -4.25
C LEU A 48 -15.76 0.98 -5.52
N THR A 49 -17.01 1.41 -5.40
CA THR A 49 -17.99 1.43 -6.49
C THR A 49 -18.81 2.71 -6.38
N PRO A 50 -19.23 3.34 -7.50
CA PRO A 50 -19.89 4.65 -7.46
C PRO A 50 -21.25 4.68 -6.73
N ASP A 51 -21.93 3.54 -6.59
CA ASP A 51 -23.24 3.42 -5.93
C ASP A 51 -23.16 3.43 -4.40
N ARG A 52 -21.96 3.30 -3.83
CA ARG A 52 -21.77 3.39 -2.38
C ARG A 52 -22.00 4.81 -1.89
N SER A 53 -22.65 4.95 -0.73
CA SER A 53 -22.89 6.24 -0.10
C SER A 53 -21.60 6.98 0.32
N ASP A 54 -20.51 6.24 0.57
CA ASP A 54 -19.20 6.76 0.95
C ASP A 54 -18.21 6.84 -0.23
N ALA A 55 -18.64 6.57 -1.47
CA ALA A 55 -17.76 6.42 -2.63
C ALA A 55 -16.85 7.62 -2.85
N SER A 56 -17.39 8.84 -2.84
CA SER A 56 -16.62 10.05 -3.11
C SER A 56 -15.54 10.33 -2.05
N ASP A 57 -15.83 10.09 -0.77
CA ASP A 57 -14.84 10.27 0.28
C ASP A 57 -13.80 9.15 0.29
N GLY A 58 -14.24 7.90 0.08
CA GLY A 58 -13.35 6.74 -0.05
C GLY A 58 -12.40 6.86 -1.24
N ALA A 59 -12.88 7.32 -2.39
CA ALA A 59 -12.07 7.53 -3.59
C ALA A 59 -11.00 8.62 -3.37
N ARG A 60 -11.39 9.77 -2.79
CA ARG A 60 -10.44 10.84 -2.45
C ARG A 60 -9.42 10.41 -1.41
N SER A 61 -9.83 9.63 -0.41
CA SER A 61 -8.92 9.06 0.59
C SER A 61 -7.91 8.09 -0.04
N LEU A 62 -8.36 7.24 -0.97
CA LEU A 62 -7.48 6.31 -1.68
C LEU A 62 -6.51 7.04 -2.60
N MET A 63 -6.99 8.03 -3.37
CA MET A 63 -6.18 8.88 -4.24
C MET A 63 -5.12 9.67 -3.46
N HIS A 64 -5.47 10.21 -2.28
CA HIS A 64 -4.48 10.86 -1.40
C HIS A 64 -3.44 9.86 -0.88
N GLY A 65 -3.86 8.63 -0.55
CA GLY A 65 -2.95 7.54 -0.19
C GLY A 65 -1.96 7.19 -1.31
N ILE A 66 -2.44 7.14 -2.57
CA ILE A 66 -1.59 6.98 -3.76
C ILE A 66 -0.59 8.12 -3.86
N PHE A 67 -1.06 9.39 -3.85
CA PHE A 67 -0.21 10.57 -3.89
C PHE A 67 0.95 10.53 -2.88
N VAL A 68 0.66 10.18 -1.62
CA VAL A 68 1.70 10.07 -0.58
C VAL A 68 2.60 8.85 -0.79
N GLY A 69 2.06 7.77 -1.34
CA GLY A 69 2.84 6.62 -1.81
C GLY A 69 3.89 7.04 -2.83
N GLU A 70 3.51 7.83 -3.84
CA GLU A 70 4.41 8.29 -4.90
C GLU A 70 5.57 9.13 -4.38
N ILE A 71 5.33 10.01 -3.40
CA ILE A 71 6.41 10.79 -2.77
C ILE A 71 7.42 9.85 -2.12
N GLN A 72 6.94 8.80 -1.43
CA GLN A 72 7.81 7.86 -0.73
C GLN A 72 8.53 6.93 -1.71
N ALA A 73 7.87 6.49 -2.78
CA ALA A 73 8.46 5.69 -3.86
C ALA A 73 9.59 6.48 -4.55
N LEU A 74 9.35 7.77 -4.84
CA LEU A 74 10.35 8.69 -5.38
C LEU A 74 11.60 8.76 -4.48
N GLU A 75 11.40 8.95 -3.17
CA GLU A 75 12.48 8.99 -2.19
C GLU A 75 13.23 7.65 -2.12
N GLY A 76 12.50 6.53 -2.19
CA GLY A 76 13.05 5.17 -2.17
C GLY A 76 13.88 4.83 -3.40
N ALA A 77 13.35 5.13 -4.60
CA ALA A 77 14.06 4.98 -5.87
C ALA A 77 15.30 5.87 -5.91
N GLY A 78 15.17 7.13 -5.48
CA GLY A 78 16.27 8.09 -5.44
C GLY A 78 17.41 7.63 -4.53
N ARG A 79 17.07 7.10 -3.36
CA ARG A 79 18.07 6.57 -2.43
C ARG A 79 18.71 5.28 -2.94
N THR A 80 17.94 4.38 -3.55
CA THR A 80 18.48 3.15 -4.16
C THR A 80 19.40 3.48 -5.32
N CYS A 81 19.03 4.46 -6.14
CA CYS A 81 19.89 5.04 -7.17
C CYS A 81 21.17 5.62 -6.57
N TRP A 82 21.13 6.30 -5.43
CA TRP A 82 22.35 6.85 -4.83
C TRP A 82 23.27 5.76 -4.26
N ASP A 83 22.72 4.85 -3.44
CA ASP A 83 23.50 3.97 -2.56
C ASP A 83 24.22 2.82 -3.27
N PHE A 84 23.76 2.37 -4.44
CA PHE A 84 24.51 1.38 -5.22
C PHE A 84 25.79 1.99 -5.81
N GLU A 85 26.96 1.47 -5.46
CA GLU A 85 28.22 1.93 -6.06
C GLU A 85 28.39 1.40 -7.51
N THR A 86 28.54 2.32 -8.47
CA THR A 86 28.63 1.96 -9.89
C THR A 86 29.95 1.25 -10.20
N GLY A 87 29.88 0.09 -10.85
CA GLY A 87 31.04 -0.65 -11.34
C GLY A 87 31.67 -1.59 -10.32
N THR A 88 31.32 -1.47 -9.04
CA THR A 88 31.73 -2.38 -7.96
C THR A 88 30.56 -3.22 -7.48
N GLU A 89 29.46 -2.59 -7.09
CA GLU A 89 28.27 -3.27 -6.57
C GLU A 89 27.21 -3.47 -7.65
N ALA A 90 27.04 -2.49 -8.55
CA ALA A 90 26.01 -2.53 -9.59
C ALA A 90 26.50 -1.94 -10.92
N PRO A 91 26.01 -2.45 -12.07
CA PRO A 91 26.27 -1.83 -13.36
C PRO A 91 25.54 -0.49 -13.49
N PHE A 92 26.05 0.40 -14.34
CA PHE A 92 25.43 1.71 -14.62
C PHE A 92 23.95 1.58 -15.04
N ALA A 93 23.61 0.51 -15.77
CA ALA A 93 22.23 0.25 -16.19
C ALA A 93 21.26 0.16 -15.00
N LEU A 94 21.66 -0.40 -13.86
CA LEU A 94 20.80 -0.43 -12.66
C LEU A 94 20.51 0.98 -12.16
N LYS A 95 21.54 1.83 -12.07
CA LYS A 95 21.36 3.21 -11.60
C LYS A 95 20.51 4.03 -12.56
N LEU A 96 20.69 3.83 -13.87
CA LEU A 96 19.88 4.46 -14.88
C LEU A 96 18.40 4.04 -14.77
N ASP A 97 18.15 2.77 -14.48
CA ASP A 97 16.82 2.23 -14.24
C ASP A 97 16.19 2.83 -12.98
N MET A 98 16.91 2.92 -11.87
CA MET A 98 16.41 3.60 -10.66
C MET A 98 16.18 5.10 -10.88
N ALA A 99 17.03 5.76 -11.68
CA ALA A 99 16.84 7.18 -12.04
C ALA A 99 15.61 7.41 -12.93
N ARG A 100 15.28 6.46 -13.82
CA ARG A 100 14.05 6.49 -14.61
C ARG A 100 12.83 6.36 -13.71
N GLN A 101 12.85 5.40 -12.79
CA GLN A 101 11.79 5.27 -11.81
C GLN A 101 11.60 6.58 -11.03
N CYS A 102 12.67 7.24 -10.55
CA CYS A 102 12.52 8.56 -9.93
C CYS A 102 11.82 9.60 -10.82
N TRP A 103 12.06 9.57 -12.12
CA TRP A 103 11.38 10.48 -13.03
C TRP A 103 9.89 10.14 -13.16
N ASP A 104 9.59 8.84 -13.22
CA ASP A 104 8.22 8.34 -13.30
C ASP A 104 7.44 8.65 -12.00
N GLU A 105 8.00 8.38 -10.82
CA GLU A 105 7.33 8.73 -9.55
C GLU A 105 7.14 10.24 -9.38
N ALA A 106 8.10 11.06 -9.84
CA ALA A 106 7.92 12.51 -9.82
C ALA A 106 6.74 12.95 -10.71
N ARG A 107 6.58 12.31 -11.86
CA ARG A 107 5.42 12.52 -12.74
C ARG A 107 4.14 11.98 -12.08
N HIS A 108 4.18 10.85 -11.40
CA HIS A 108 3.03 10.29 -10.69
C HIS A 108 2.57 11.21 -9.55
N VAL A 109 3.50 11.83 -8.82
CA VAL A 109 3.18 12.88 -7.84
C VAL A 109 2.43 14.03 -8.51
N GLU A 110 2.91 14.55 -9.65
CA GLU A 110 2.23 15.64 -10.37
C GLU A 110 0.84 15.25 -10.87
N ILE A 111 0.69 14.03 -11.40
CA ILE A 111 -0.61 13.49 -11.84
C ILE A 111 -1.55 13.37 -10.65
N SER A 112 -1.10 12.80 -9.55
CA SER A 112 -1.90 12.58 -8.34
C SER A 112 -2.36 13.89 -7.70
N VAL A 113 -1.54 14.95 -7.73
CA VAL A 113 -1.96 16.31 -7.30
C VAL A 113 -3.10 16.82 -8.17
N LYS A 114 -2.99 16.71 -9.50
CA LYS A 114 -4.03 17.17 -10.42
C LYS A 114 -5.31 16.34 -10.32
N LEU A 115 -5.19 15.03 -10.11
CA LEU A 115 -6.34 14.16 -9.86
C LEU A 115 -7.02 14.49 -8.53
N SER A 116 -6.24 14.79 -7.48
CA SER A 116 -6.79 15.23 -6.20
C SER A 116 -7.61 16.51 -6.35
N ASP A 117 -7.10 17.51 -7.08
CA ASP A 117 -7.83 18.74 -7.39
C ASP A 117 -9.10 18.46 -8.23
N TRP A 118 -8.97 17.60 -9.25
CA TRP A 118 -10.08 17.19 -10.12
C TRP A 118 -11.23 16.53 -9.34
N MET A 119 -10.89 15.68 -8.37
CA MET A 119 -11.83 15.00 -7.50
C MET A 119 -12.38 15.90 -6.38
N GLY A 120 -11.90 17.14 -6.26
CA GLY A 120 -12.28 18.08 -5.20
C GLY A 120 -11.73 17.68 -3.83
N GLY A 121 -10.51 17.13 -3.80
CA GLY A 121 -9.72 16.90 -2.59
C GLY A 121 -8.62 17.95 -2.42
N GLU A 122 -7.91 17.89 -1.29
CA GLU A 122 -6.79 18.79 -0.98
C GLU A 122 -5.55 18.01 -0.50
N ILE A 123 -4.36 18.54 -0.78
CA ILE A 123 -3.11 17.99 -0.25
C ILE A 123 -3.13 18.05 1.29
N GLY A 124 -2.93 16.90 1.92
CA GLY A 124 -2.93 16.75 3.38
C GLY A 124 -4.32 16.56 3.99
N GLN A 125 -5.37 16.45 3.17
CA GLN A 125 -6.75 16.26 3.64
C GLN A 125 -6.93 14.96 4.45
N TYR A 126 -6.18 13.92 4.12
CA TYR A 126 -6.26 12.62 4.79
C TYR A 126 -4.96 12.33 5.57
N ALA A 127 -5.10 11.53 6.62
CA ALA A 127 -3.96 11.10 7.41
C ALA A 127 -3.05 10.15 6.61
N GLU A 128 -1.75 10.34 6.74
CA GLU A 128 -0.75 9.55 6.02
C GLU A 128 0.01 8.57 6.93
N ASN A 129 0.65 7.58 6.31
CA ASN A 129 1.60 6.71 6.97
C ASN A 129 2.92 6.66 6.18
N THR A 130 3.99 6.29 6.87
CA THR A 130 5.36 6.33 6.36
C THR A 130 5.94 4.96 6.03
N VAL A 131 5.11 3.93 5.88
CA VAL A 131 5.62 2.53 5.86
C VAL A 131 6.46 2.26 4.61
N LEU A 132 6.16 2.89 3.47
CA LEU A 132 6.96 2.73 2.26
C LEU A 132 8.35 3.35 2.48
N PHE A 133 8.39 4.57 3.02
CA PHE A 133 9.64 5.22 3.37
C PHE A 133 10.42 4.45 4.45
N GLU A 134 9.74 3.87 5.44
CA GLU A 134 10.37 2.99 6.45
C GLU A 134 11.03 1.77 5.81
N ALA A 135 10.39 1.14 4.82
CA ALA A 135 11.01 0.06 4.05
C ALA A 135 12.22 0.57 3.23
N ALA A 136 12.09 1.76 2.63
CA ALA A 136 13.17 2.44 1.92
C ALA A 136 14.31 2.89 2.85
N CYS A 137 14.11 2.94 4.18
CA CYS A 137 15.16 3.22 5.15
C CYS A 137 16.16 2.07 5.32
N SER A 138 15.88 0.86 4.81
CA SER A 138 16.84 -0.26 4.83
C SER A 138 18.22 0.17 4.32
N THR A 139 19.28 -0.15 5.06
CA THR A 139 20.64 0.27 4.71
C THR A 139 21.21 -0.52 3.53
N ASP A 140 20.75 -1.76 3.31
CA ASP A 140 21.14 -2.55 2.15
C ASP A 140 20.24 -2.22 0.93
N PRO A 141 20.79 -1.69 -0.17
CA PRO A 141 19.99 -1.36 -1.36
C PRO A 141 19.40 -2.59 -2.06
N VAL A 142 19.93 -3.81 -1.86
CA VAL A 142 19.33 -5.04 -2.38
C VAL A 142 18.05 -5.41 -1.63
N LEU A 143 17.98 -5.14 -0.32
CA LEU A 143 16.74 -5.30 0.44
C LEU A 143 15.65 -4.35 -0.08
N ARG A 144 16.01 -3.17 -0.58
CA ARG A 144 15.06 -2.23 -1.18
C ARG A 144 14.53 -2.72 -2.53
N LEU A 145 15.36 -3.35 -3.36
CA LEU A 145 14.88 -3.98 -4.61
C LEU A 145 13.80 -5.05 -4.35
N ALA A 146 13.92 -5.80 -3.25
CA ALA A 146 12.91 -6.79 -2.90
C ALA A 146 11.73 -6.17 -2.14
N GLY A 147 12.01 -5.42 -1.08
CA GLY A 147 11.00 -4.86 -0.20
C GLY A 147 10.24 -3.68 -0.77
N VAL A 148 10.86 -2.80 -1.55
CA VAL A 148 10.19 -1.63 -2.15
C VAL A 148 9.74 -1.98 -3.56
N ASN A 149 10.67 -2.18 -4.50
CA ASN A 149 10.31 -2.39 -5.90
C ASN A 149 9.42 -3.60 -6.13
N ARG A 150 9.69 -4.75 -5.49
CA ARG A 150 8.90 -5.96 -5.74
C ARG A 150 7.65 -6.05 -4.88
N ALA A 151 7.76 -5.82 -3.56
CA ALA A 151 6.60 -5.89 -2.67
C ALA A 151 5.69 -4.65 -2.75
N LEU A 152 6.23 -3.44 -2.58
CA LEU A 152 5.41 -2.22 -2.45
C LEU A 152 4.88 -1.69 -3.77
N GLU A 153 5.71 -1.60 -4.80
CA GLU A 153 5.20 -1.25 -6.13
C GLU A 153 4.26 -2.36 -6.65
N GLY A 154 4.51 -3.61 -6.24
CA GLY A 154 3.60 -4.71 -6.50
C GLY A 154 2.22 -4.50 -5.87
N LEU A 155 2.14 -3.92 -4.67
CA LEU A 155 0.87 -3.48 -4.08
C LEU A 155 0.32 -2.25 -4.82
N ALA A 156 1.18 -1.33 -5.24
CA ALA A 156 0.75 -0.14 -5.97
C ALA A 156 -0.04 -0.55 -7.22
N ILE A 157 0.42 -1.56 -7.98
CA ILE A 157 -0.34 -2.20 -9.08
C ILE A 157 -1.79 -2.54 -8.69
N ASP A 158 -2.01 -3.14 -7.51
CA ASP A 158 -3.33 -3.53 -7.04
C ASP A 158 -4.22 -2.29 -6.77
N VAL A 159 -3.61 -1.22 -6.25
CA VAL A 159 -4.28 0.04 -5.91
C VAL A 159 -4.63 0.85 -7.15
N PHE A 160 -3.69 1.03 -8.10
CA PHE A 160 -3.97 1.69 -9.39
C PHE A 160 -5.05 0.95 -10.17
N THR A 161 -5.00 -0.39 -10.18
CA THR A 161 -6.07 -1.18 -10.82
C THR A 161 -7.43 -0.88 -10.19
N THR A 162 -7.50 -0.78 -8.86
CA THR A 162 -8.75 -0.47 -8.14
C THR A 162 -9.27 0.92 -8.50
N MET A 163 -8.41 1.94 -8.56
CA MET A 163 -8.82 3.32 -8.89
C MET A 163 -9.16 3.50 -10.37
N LYS A 164 -8.43 2.83 -11.26
CA LYS A 164 -8.76 2.73 -12.69
C LYS A 164 -10.15 2.15 -12.90
N GLU A 165 -10.43 0.98 -12.30
CA GLU A 165 -11.75 0.33 -12.37
C GLU A 165 -12.86 1.23 -11.81
N PHE A 166 -12.58 1.94 -10.72
CA PHE A 166 -13.53 2.91 -10.17
C PHE A 166 -13.80 4.07 -11.14
N GLY A 167 -12.77 4.61 -11.80
CA GLY A 167 -12.91 5.66 -12.81
C GLY A 167 -13.80 5.24 -13.99
N ASP A 168 -13.59 4.04 -14.53
CA ASP A 168 -14.43 3.46 -15.60
C ASP A 168 -15.90 3.33 -15.14
N LEU A 169 -16.13 2.72 -13.98
CA LEU A 169 -17.47 2.56 -13.42
C LEU A 169 -18.17 3.89 -13.14
N ALA A 170 -17.42 4.91 -12.72
CA ALA A 170 -17.92 6.25 -12.44
C ALA A 170 -18.20 7.06 -13.73
N GLY A 171 -17.73 6.57 -14.88
CA GLY A 171 -17.74 7.33 -16.13
C GLY A 171 -16.81 8.54 -16.10
N ASP A 172 -15.72 8.47 -15.32
CA ASP A 172 -14.68 9.50 -15.25
C ASP A 172 -13.48 9.11 -16.12
N PRO A 173 -13.40 9.61 -17.37
CA PRO A 173 -12.35 9.22 -18.31
C PRO A 173 -10.97 9.78 -17.91
N TYR A 174 -10.90 10.81 -17.07
CA TYR A 174 -9.62 11.38 -16.65
C TYR A 174 -9.00 10.55 -15.54
N LEU A 175 -9.80 10.14 -14.56
CA LEU A 175 -9.34 9.26 -13.51
C LEU A 175 -8.91 7.91 -14.08
N GLU A 176 -9.73 7.28 -14.92
CA GLU A 176 -9.37 6.01 -15.56
C GLU A 176 -8.06 6.11 -16.34
N PHE A 177 -7.93 7.13 -17.21
CA PHE A 177 -6.75 7.29 -18.07
C PHE A 177 -5.47 7.51 -17.26
N CYS A 178 -5.51 8.40 -16.26
CA CYS A 178 -4.33 8.71 -15.47
C CYS A 178 -3.88 7.52 -14.64
N GLU A 179 -4.80 6.78 -14.02
CA GLU A 179 -4.49 5.59 -13.23
C GLU A 179 -3.99 4.44 -14.10
N ASP A 180 -4.54 4.24 -15.30
CA ASP A 180 -4.03 3.25 -16.28
C ASP A 180 -2.62 3.60 -16.77
N TRP A 181 -2.33 4.90 -16.92
CA TRP A 181 -1.01 5.36 -17.33
C TRP A 181 0.04 5.12 -16.23
N MET A 182 -0.24 5.48 -14.97
CA MET A 182 0.65 5.21 -13.84
C MET A 182 0.82 3.70 -13.61
N LEU A 183 -0.26 2.91 -13.75
CA LEU A 183 -0.22 1.45 -13.67
C LEU A 183 0.76 0.81 -14.67
N ALA A 184 0.86 1.34 -15.89
CA ALA A 184 1.79 0.83 -16.89
C ALA A 184 3.27 1.03 -16.48
N ASP A 185 3.57 2.15 -15.83
CA ASP A 185 4.89 2.44 -15.28
C ASP A 185 5.18 1.53 -14.08
N GLU A 186 4.21 1.28 -13.20
CA GLU A 186 4.39 0.39 -12.04
C GLU A 186 4.71 -1.06 -12.40
N VAL A 187 4.06 -1.59 -13.44
CA VAL A 187 4.40 -2.92 -13.97
C VAL A 187 5.88 -2.98 -14.36
N THR A 188 6.41 -1.89 -14.90
CA THR A 188 7.80 -1.76 -15.30
C THR A 188 8.72 -1.63 -14.09
N HIS A 189 8.36 -0.82 -13.09
CA HIS A 189 9.11 -0.63 -11.84
C HIS A 189 9.31 -1.96 -11.09
N VAL A 190 8.23 -2.73 -10.93
CA VAL A 190 8.26 -4.05 -10.28
C VAL A 190 9.12 -5.03 -11.07
N LYS A 191 8.96 -5.05 -12.40
CA LYS A 191 9.75 -5.93 -13.26
C LYS A 191 11.24 -5.61 -13.17
N MET A 192 11.61 -4.33 -13.18
CA MET A 192 12.99 -3.87 -13.02
C MET A 192 13.57 -4.31 -11.68
N GLY A 193 12.85 -4.10 -10.58
CA GLY A 193 13.27 -4.55 -9.25
C GLY A 193 13.54 -6.05 -9.19
N SER A 194 12.64 -6.83 -9.78
CA SER A 194 12.73 -8.30 -9.84
C SER A 194 13.93 -8.78 -10.66
N ASP A 195 14.14 -8.18 -11.83
CA ASP A 195 15.25 -8.49 -12.71
C ASP A 195 16.60 -8.11 -12.06
N TRP A 196 16.69 -6.95 -11.41
CA TRP A 196 17.90 -6.49 -10.74
C TRP A 196 18.21 -7.26 -9.47
N LEU A 197 17.19 -7.60 -8.66
CA LEU A 197 17.36 -8.45 -7.48
C LEU A 197 18.03 -9.77 -7.88
N ARG A 198 17.55 -10.44 -8.94
CA ARG A 198 18.15 -11.70 -9.42
C ARG A 198 19.57 -11.49 -9.92
N LYS A 199 19.83 -10.46 -10.74
CA LYS A 199 21.15 -10.20 -11.32
C LYS A 199 22.20 -9.84 -10.28
N ILE A 200 21.92 -8.90 -9.37
CA ILE A 200 22.88 -8.42 -8.36
C ILE A 200 23.22 -9.51 -7.34
N THR A 201 22.30 -10.44 -7.11
CA THR A 201 22.49 -11.53 -6.14
C THR A 201 22.83 -12.88 -6.80
N GLU A 202 23.18 -12.90 -8.09
CA GLU A 202 23.47 -14.13 -8.84
C GLU A 202 24.53 -15.01 -8.15
N HIS A 203 25.54 -14.37 -7.56
CA HIS A 203 26.63 -15.04 -6.86
C HIS A 203 26.57 -14.87 -5.34
N ASP A 204 25.44 -14.41 -4.80
CA ASP A 204 25.23 -14.18 -3.37
C ASP A 204 23.83 -14.67 -2.93
N PRO A 205 23.65 -16.00 -2.83
CA PRO A 205 22.35 -16.60 -2.48
C PRO A 205 21.91 -16.23 -1.05
N ASP A 206 22.85 -15.96 -0.14
CA ASP A 206 22.53 -15.58 1.23
C ASP A 206 21.95 -14.15 1.30
N ARG A 207 22.52 -13.20 0.55
CA ARG A 207 21.94 -11.85 0.41
C ARG A 207 20.60 -11.88 -0.32
N ARG A 208 20.45 -12.74 -1.34
CA ARG A 208 19.14 -12.97 -1.98
C ARG A 208 18.10 -13.45 -0.96
N LYS A 209 18.46 -14.45 -0.15
CA LYS A 209 17.56 -15.00 0.87
C LYS A 209 17.12 -13.92 1.86
N LYS A 210 18.05 -13.11 2.37
CA LYS A 210 17.74 -11.97 3.27
C LYS A 210 16.82 -10.94 2.62
N ALA A 211 17.02 -10.65 1.34
CA ALA A 211 16.17 -9.73 0.60
C ALA A 211 14.74 -10.26 0.44
N LEU A 212 14.58 -11.56 0.14
CA LEU A 212 13.27 -12.21 0.06
C LEU A 212 12.58 -12.33 1.44
N GLU A 213 13.33 -12.61 2.50
CA GLU A 213 12.81 -12.57 3.88
C GLU A 213 12.29 -11.17 4.23
N PHE A 214 13.05 -10.12 3.85
CA PHE A 214 12.62 -8.73 4.03
C PHE A 214 11.36 -8.43 3.20
N GLN A 215 11.28 -8.89 1.96
CA GLN A 215 10.08 -8.78 1.13
C GLN A 215 8.86 -9.37 1.84
N SER A 216 8.96 -10.60 2.38
CA SER A 216 7.86 -11.25 3.10
C SER A 216 7.41 -10.46 4.33
N VAL A 217 8.33 -9.82 5.05
CA VAL A 217 8.00 -8.93 6.18
C VAL A 217 7.20 -7.72 5.68
N VAL A 218 7.67 -7.09 4.60
CA VAL A 218 7.01 -5.94 4.00
C VAL A 218 5.63 -6.31 3.46
N ASP A 219 5.51 -7.41 2.70
CA ASP A 219 4.24 -7.93 2.19
C ASP A 219 3.22 -8.19 3.31
N LYS A 220 3.68 -8.71 4.46
CA LYS A 220 2.83 -8.92 5.63
C LYS A 220 2.35 -7.60 6.23
N LEU A 221 3.25 -6.62 6.41
CA LEU A 221 2.89 -5.29 6.90
C LEU A 221 1.88 -4.59 5.97
N PHE A 222 2.04 -4.79 4.66
CA PHE A 222 1.26 -4.12 3.62
C PHE A 222 0.03 -4.88 3.13
N SER A 223 -0.24 -6.08 3.66
CA SER A 223 -1.56 -6.70 3.55
C SER A 223 -2.70 -5.82 4.14
N TYR A 224 -2.36 -4.66 4.74
CA TYR A 224 -3.25 -3.70 5.38
C TYR A 224 -4.13 -4.35 6.47
N GLY A 225 -3.61 -5.41 7.08
CA GLY A 225 -4.39 -6.26 7.96
C GLY A 225 -5.63 -6.81 7.25
N GLY A 226 -5.54 -7.25 6.00
CA GLY A 226 -6.64 -7.89 5.27
C GLY A 226 -7.49 -7.00 4.37
N THR A 227 -7.11 -5.74 4.08
CA THR A 227 -7.88 -4.95 3.10
C THR A 227 -7.57 -5.29 1.65
N ARG A 228 -6.51 -6.06 1.40
CA ARG A 228 -6.20 -6.65 0.09
C ARG A 228 -6.47 -8.15 0.14
N SER A 229 -7.26 -8.68 -0.79
CA SER A 229 -7.35 -10.12 -1.10
C SER A 229 -8.21 -10.35 -2.35
N GLU A 230 -8.34 -11.61 -2.77
CA GLU A 230 -9.27 -12.01 -3.83
C GLU A 230 -10.74 -12.07 -3.37
N SER A 231 -11.01 -11.93 -2.06
CA SER A 231 -12.37 -11.84 -1.55
C SER A 231 -13.02 -10.51 -1.95
N GLN A 232 -14.32 -10.54 -2.22
CA GLN A 232 -15.15 -9.32 -2.37
C GLN A 232 -15.27 -8.56 -1.04
N GLU A 233 -14.92 -9.18 0.09
CA GLU A 233 -14.86 -8.54 1.41
C GLU A 233 -13.55 -7.76 1.63
N SER A 234 -12.63 -7.76 0.66
CA SER A 234 -11.46 -6.90 0.67
C SER A 234 -11.69 -5.69 -0.23
N PRO A 235 -11.45 -4.46 0.26
CA PRO A 235 -11.53 -3.24 -0.55
C PRO A 235 -10.61 -3.20 -1.77
N ILE A 236 -9.45 -3.86 -1.71
CA ILE A 236 -8.45 -3.89 -2.78
C ILE A 236 -8.32 -5.32 -3.29
N GLY A 237 -8.30 -5.48 -4.61
CA GLY A 237 -8.14 -6.78 -5.26
C GLY A 237 -6.71 -7.09 -5.64
N LEU A 238 -6.40 -8.37 -5.75
CA LEU A 238 -5.13 -8.79 -6.30
C LEU A 238 -5.18 -8.75 -7.83
N ALA A 239 -4.38 -7.87 -8.43
CA ALA A 239 -4.31 -7.67 -9.88
C ALA A 239 -3.37 -8.70 -10.53
N ARG A 240 -3.80 -9.97 -10.56
CA ARG A 240 -2.98 -11.11 -11.02
C ARG A 240 -2.30 -10.87 -12.36
N ARG A 241 -3.07 -10.41 -13.36
CA ARG A 241 -2.57 -10.20 -14.72
C ARG A 241 -1.41 -9.19 -14.78
N PHE A 242 -1.50 -8.10 -14.04
CA PHE A 242 -0.46 -7.08 -14.02
C PHE A 242 0.78 -7.55 -13.24
N ARG A 243 0.60 -8.37 -12.19
CA ARG A 243 1.70 -9.03 -11.48
C ARG A 243 2.45 -10.04 -12.37
N GLU A 244 1.73 -10.83 -13.16
CA GLU A 244 2.36 -11.71 -14.17
C GLU A 244 3.21 -10.89 -15.16
N LEU A 245 2.66 -9.79 -15.69
CA LEU A 245 3.41 -8.88 -16.59
C LEU A 245 4.63 -8.27 -15.91
N ALA A 246 4.52 -8.01 -14.60
CA ALA A 246 5.60 -7.51 -13.77
C ALA A 246 6.65 -8.58 -13.39
N GLY A 247 6.48 -9.83 -13.85
CA GLY A 247 7.44 -10.91 -13.69
C GLY A 247 7.32 -11.70 -12.38
N PHE A 248 6.14 -11.73 -11.76
CA PHE A 248 5.79 -12.76 -10.77
C PHE A 248 5.42 -14.07 -11.47
N THR A 249 5.77 -15.21 -10.86
CA THR A 249 5.25 -16.51 -11.27
C THR A 249 3.86 -16.75 -10.68
N ASP A 250 3.10 -17.69 -11.26
CA ASP A 250 1.78 -18.08 -10.73
C ASP A 250 1.86 -18.50 -9.26
N ASP A 251 2.87 -19.31 -8.90
CA ASP A 251 3.11 -19.75 -7.52
C ASP A 251 3.35 -18.56 -6.57
N GLU A 252 4.10 -17.54 -6.98
CA GLU A 252 4.36 -16.36 -6.15
C GLU A 252 3.09 -15.51 -5.98
N VAL A 253 2.26 -15.41 -7.02
CA VAL A 253 0.98 -14.70 -6.92
C VAL A 253 0.01 -15.46 -6.00
N ASP A 254 0.01 -16.80 -6.05
CA ASP A 254 -0.80 -17.66 -5.18
C ASP A 254 -0.36 -17.56 -3.71
N ASP A 255 0.95 -17.52 -3.43
CA ASP A 255 1.47 -17.28 -2.08
C ASP A 255 1.02 -15.92 -1.53
N ILE A 256 1.08 -14.87 -2.35
CA ILE A 256 0.61 -13.53 -1.99
C ILE A 256 -0.91 -13.54 -1.73
N ALA A 257 -1.68 -14.25 -2.56
CA ALA A 257 -3.13 -14.39 -2.40
C ALA A 257 -3.47 -15.11 -1.08
N GLN A 258 -2.74 -16.19 -0.75
CA GLN A 258 -2.92 -16.93 0.49
C GLN A 258 -2.59 -16.09 1.72
N LEU A 259 -1.46 -15.38 1.72
CA LEU A 259 -1.07 -14.46 2.80
C LEU A 259 -2.12 -13.36 3.00
N SER A 260 -2.62 -12.79 1.90
CA SER A 260 -3.66 -11.76 1.90
C SER A 260 -4.97 -12.27 2.49
N MET A 261 -5.38 -13.50 2.15
CA MET A 261 -6.56 -14.15 2.71
C MET A 261 -6.40 -14.49 4.20
N GLN A 262 -5.21 -14.93 4.61
CA GLN A 262 -4.91 -15.17 6.02
C GLN A 262 -5.03 -13.87 6.83
N ALA A 263 -4.45 -12.77 6.35
CA ALA A 263 -4.56 -11.47 7.01
C ALA A 263 -6.02 -10.98 7.15
N LEU A 264 -6.86 -11.21 6.12
CA LEU A 264 -8.31 -10.94 6.19
C LEU A 264 -8.99 -11.74 7.31
N ASN A 265 -8.71 -13.04 7.39
CA ASN A 265 -9.32 -13.91 8.41
C ASN A 265 -8.84 -13.58 9.83
N GLU A 266 -7.57 -13.23 10.00
CA GLU A 266 -6.99 -12.76 11.27
C GLU A 266 -7.69 -11.48 11.74
N ARG A 267 -7.89 -10.50 10.83
CA ARG A 267 -8.64 -9.27 11.16
C ARG A 267 -10.08 -9.55 11.54
N LYS A 268 -10.80 -10.38 10.77
CA LYS A 268 -12.18 -10.73 11.12
C LYS A 268 -12.28 -11.33 12.52
N SER A 269 -11.35 -12.22 12.85
CA SER A 269 -11.27 -12.83 14.18
C SER A 269 -11.00 -11.81 15.27
N ALA A 270 -10.06 -10.89 15.04
CA ALA A 270 -9.74 -9.82 15.98
C ALA A 270 -10.93 -8.87 16.22
N VAL A 271 -11.64 -8.46 15.16
CA VAL A 271 -12.84 -7.61 15.28
C VAL A 271 -13.95 -8.33 16.04
N ALA A 272 -14.17 -9.62 15.76
CA ALA A 272 -15.17 -10.43 16.47
C ALA A 272 -14.86 -10.55 17.97
N GLN A 273 -13.58 -10.76 18.32
CA GLN A 273 -13.12 -10.80 19.70
C GLN A 273 -13.31 -9.46 20.41
N ALA A 274 -12.86 -8.36 19.81
CA ALA A 274 -13.01 -7.01 20.38
C ALA A 274 -14.49 -6.66 20.64
N ARG A 275 -15.40 -7.06 19.74
CA ARG A 275 -16.85 -6.91 19.94
C ARG A 275 -17.36 -7.76 21.10
N ALA A 276 -16.92 -9.00 21.20
CA ALA A 276 -17.31 -9.88 22.31
C ALA A 276 -16.83 -9.30 23.65
N ASP A 277 -15.63 -8.73 23.70
CA ASP A 277 -15.10 -8.02 24.86
C ASP A 277 -15.96 -6.80 25.22
N GLN A 278 -16.26 -5.92 24.26
CA GLN A 278 -17.12 -4.76 24.48
C GLN A 278 -18.51 -5.14 25.00
N MET A 279 -19.11 -6.21 24.45
CA MET A 279 -20.41 -6.70 24.93
C MET A 279 -20.33 -7.26 26.35
N ARG A 280 -19.23 -7.96 26.70
CA ARG A 280 -19.00 -8.43 28.07
C ARG A 280 -18.82 -7.28 29.05
N ASP A 281 -18.05 -6.26 28.68
CA ASP A 281 -17.79 -5.10 29.52
C ASP A 281 -19.07 -4.28 29.75
N ALA A 282 -19.86 -4.05 28.68
CA ALA A 282 -21.14 -3.38 28.79
C ALA A 282 -22.13 -4.15 29.68
N ALA A 283 -22.18 -5.48 29.57
CA ALA A 283 -23.01 -6.32 30.42
C ALA A 283 -22.57 -6.29 31.89
N ALA A 284 -21.25 -6.28 32.15
CA ALA A 284 -20.69 -6.16 33.49
C ALA A 284 -20.99 -4.80 34.13
N GLN A 285 -20.89 -3.71 33.36
CA GLN A 285 -21.24 -2.35 33.80
C GLN A 285 -22.73 -2.22 34.12
N PHE A 286 -23.61 -2.80 33.29
CA PHE A 286 -25.05 -2.81 33.53
C PHE A 286 -25.43 -3.62 34.77
N ALA A 287 -24.78 -4.77 34.99
CA ALA A 287 -24.99 -5.59 36.19
C ALA A 287 -24.51 -4.89 37.47
N THR A 288 -23.43 -4.11 37.41
CA THR A 288 -22.95 -3.33 38.55
C THR A 288 -23.82 -2.11 38.84
N SER A 289 -24.36 -1.44 37.82
CA SER A 289 -25.31 -0.33 38.04
C SER A 289 -26.65 -0.82 38.58
N ALA A 290 -27.15 -1.97 38.12
CA ALA A 290 -28.40 -2.55 38.58
C ALA A 290 -28.32 -3.15 40.01
N ALA A 291 -27.12 -3.44 40.50
CA ALA A 291 -26.88 -3.89 41.87
C ALA A 291 -26.64 -2.74 42.87
N ALA A 292 -26.56 -1.50 42.39
CA ALA A 292 -26.35 -0.29 43.19
C ALA A 292 -27.63 0.52 43.47
N GLU A 293 -28.78 0.10 42.89
CA GLU A 293 -30.15 0.55 43.22
C GLU A 293 -30.82 -0.44 44.18
#